data_AF-A0A959Q851-F1
#
_entry.id   AF-A0A959Q851-F1
#
_cell.length_a   1.000
_cell.length_b   1.000
_cell.length_c   1.000
_cell.angle_alpha   90.00
_cell.angle_beta   90.00
_cell.angle_gamma   90.00
#
_symmetry.space_group_name_H-M   'P 1'
#
loop_
_entity.id
_entity.type
_entity.pdbx_description
1 polymer ?
#
loop_
_entity_poly.entity_id
_entity_poly.type
_entity_poly.pdbx_seq_one_letter_code
_entity_poly.pdbx_strand_id
1 'polypeptide(L)'
;MKVLKFGGSSVASPERIEGIVQLLKEYYARGEKFTVVFSAFGGVTDNLILMAQLAAKGDDRYLEHFSEFRERHQSTAKALLNDDYRKEVLPRLDENHEVLKNLLYGIFLVREASDRTMDYVLSFGERNSAFFISQLLRQNGVQASYLDARKVIKTDRSFGNA
;
A
#
# COMPACT_ATOMS: atom_id res chain seq x y z
N MET A 1 17.06 1.30 19.52
CA MET A 1 15.88 1.59 18.66
C MET A 1 15.70 0.41 17.73
N LYS A 2 14.50 -0.16 17.62
CA LYS A 2 14.25 -1.35 16.79
C LYS A 2 13.60 -0.95 15.47
N VAL A 3 13.97 -1.63 14.38
CA VAL A 3 13.29 -1.53 13.08
C VAL A 3 12.72 -2.91 12.77
N LEU A 4 11.40 -3.00 12.61
CA LEU A 4 10.68 -4.23 12.31
C LEU A 4 10.21 -4.18 10.86
N LYS A 5 10.43 -5.24 10.09
CA LYS A 5 9.99 -5.31 8.70
C LYS A 5 9.04 -6.48 8.49
N PHE A 6 7.90 -6.22 7.87
CA PHE A 6 6.92 -7.24 7.49
C PHE A 6 6.81 -7.31 5.97
N GLY A 7 6.99 -8.51 5.42
CA GLY A 7 6.89 -8.75 3.98
C GLY A 7 5.46 -8.96 3.51
N GLY A 8 5.25 -9.03 2.19
CA GLY A 8 3.91 -9.12 1.61
C GLY A 8 3.12 -10.35 2.08
N SER A 9 3.78 -11.49 2.31
CA SER A 9 3.15 -12.69 2.89
C SER A 9 2.70 -12.50 4.34
N SER A 10 3.37 -11.63 5.10
CA SER A 10 2.99 -11.27 6.47
C SER A 10 1.77 -10.34 6.49
N VAL A 11 1.55 -9.56 5.43
CA VAL A 11 0.40 -8.64 5.29
C VAL A 11 -0.56 -9.08 4.18
N ALA A 12 -0.68 -10.39 3.95
CA ALA A 12 -1.46 -10.92 2.84
C ALA A 12 -2.96 -11.03 3.10
N SER A 13 -3.36 -11.21 4.37
CA SER A 13 -4.75 -11.41 4.80
C SER A 13 -5.08 -10.59 6.04
N PRO A 14 -6.38 -10.29 6.29
CA PRO A 14 -6.81 -9.54 7.47
C PRO A 14 -6.30 -10.14 8.79
N GLU A 15 -6.37 -11.46 8.94
CA GLU A 15 -6.00 -12.17 10.18
C GLU A 15 -4.51 -12.02 10.48
N ARG A 16 -3.66 -12.05 9.44
CA ARG A 16 -2.21 -11.85 9.61
C ARG A 16 -1.90 -10.41 10.00
N ILE A 17 -2.63 -9.44 9.45
CA ILE A 17 -2.49 -8.03 9.80
C ILE A 17 -2.89 -7.81 11.26
N GLU A 18 -3.99 -8.40 11.73
CA GLU A 18 -4.39 -8.36 13.14
C GLU A 18 -3.31 -8.93 14.07
N GLY A 19 -2.72 -10.07 13.70
CA GLY A 19 -1.61 -10.65 14.45
C GLY A 19 -0.40 -9.71 14.56
N ILE A 20 -0.06 -9.00 13.48
CA ILE A 20 1.00 -7.98 13.50
C ILE A 20 0.61 -6.80 14.41
N VAL A 21 -0.63 -6.32 14.33
CA VAL A 21 -1.12 -5.22 15.18
C VAL A 21 -1.03 -5.58 16.65
N GLN A 22 -1.42 -6.81 17.02
CA GLN A 22 -1.33 -7.29 18.38
C GLN A 22 0.12 -7.38 18.86
N LEU A 23 1.03 -7.92 18.03
CA LEU A 23 2.47 -7.94 18.32
C LEU A 23 3.01 -6.53 18.57
N LEU A 24 2.70 -5.57 17.69
CA LEU A 24 3.19 -4.20 17.82
C LEU A 24 2.59 -3.47 19.04
N LYS A 25 1.35 -3.79 19.40
CA LYS A 25 0.70 -3.30 20.61
C LYS A 25 1.42 -3.78 21.87
N GLU A 26 1.88 -5.02 21.91
CA GLU A 26 2.68 -5.54 23.03
C GLU A 26 4.04 -4.84 23.16
N TYR A 27 4.72 -4.59 22.04
CA TYR A 27 5.96 -3.80 22.04
C TYR A 27 5.71 -2.39 22.60
N TYR A 28 4.63 -1.74 22.16
CA TYR A 28 4.26 -0.41 22.62
C TYR A 28 3.91 -0.40 24.12
N ALA A 29 3.16 -1.38 24.60
CA ALA A 29 2.79 -1.50 26.01
C ALA A 29 4.01 -1.70 26.94
N ARG A 30 5.09 -2.31 26.44
CA ARG A 30 6.37 -2.43 27.16
C ARG A 30 7.23 -1.14 27.12
N GLY A 31 6.72 -0.06 26.52
CA GLY A 31 7.45 1.21 26.37
C GLY A 31 8.57 1.17 25.32
N GLU A 32 8.56 0.17 24.43
CA GLU A 32 9.59 0.04 23.40
C GLU A 32 9.41 1.07 22.29
N LYS A 33 10.52 1.69 21.87
CA LYS A 33 10.55 2.57 20.69
C LYS A 33 10.95 1.78 19.45
N PHE A 34 10.07 1.76 18.46
CA PHE A 34 10.29 1.03 17.22
C PHE A 34 9.78 1.78 15.98
N THR A 35 10.34 1.44 14.83
CA THR A 35 9.86 1.82 13.50
C THR A 35 9.45 0.55 12.78
N VAL A 36 8.38 0.63 11.99
CA VAL A 36 7.89 -0.52 11.21
C VAL A 36 7.89 -0.19 9.73
N VAL A 37 8.37 -1.13 8.92
CA VAL A 37 8.37 -1.07 7.46
C VAL A 37 7.48 -2.18 6.93
N PHE A 38 6.53 -1.83 6.07
CA PHE A 38 5.61 -2.77 5.44
C PHE A 38 5.87 -2.83 3.94
N SER A 39 5.92 -4.04 3.39
CA SER A 39 5.72 -4.25 1.95
C SER A 39 4.25 -4.02 1.57
N ALA A 40 3.94 -3.99 0.27
CA ALA A 40 2.57 -4.12 -0.22
C ALA A 40 1.88 -5.41 0.28
N PHE A 41 0.55 -5.47 0.25
CA PHE A 41 -0.17 -6.72 0.52
C PHE A 41 0.27 -7.83 -0.47
N GLY A 42 0.29 -9.09 -0.02
CA GLY A 42 0.84 -10.19 -0.81
C GLY A 42 0.21 -10.31 -2.21
N GLY A 43 1.01 -10.24 -3.27
CA GLY A 43 0.56 -10.28 -4.67
C GLY A 43 0.10 -8.93 -5.24
N VAL A 44 0.07 -7.85 -4.45
CA VAL A 44 -0.29 -6.51 -4.96
C VAL A 44 0.77 -5.96 -5.89
N THR A 45 2.06 -6.16 -5.61
CA THR A 45 3.14 -5.70 -6.50
C THR A 45 3.06 -6.37 -7.86
N ASP A 46 2.83 -7.69 -7.90
CA ASP A 46 2.68 -8.43 -9.17
C ASP A 46 1.46 -7.95 -9.97
N ASN A 47 0.34 -7.68 -9.28
CA ASN A 47 -0.86 -7.12 -9.90
C ASN A 47 -0.59 -5.69 -10.46
N LEU A 48 0.14 -4.85 -9.73
CA LEU A 48 0.56 -3.51 -10.21
C LEU A 48 1.40 -3.59 -11.49
N ILE A 49 2.35 -4.52 -11.55
CA ILE A 49 3.16 -4.78 -12.75
C ILE A 49 2.25 -5.21 -13.91
N LEU A 50 1.36 -6.19 -13.66
CA LEU A 50 0.45 -6.71 -14.68
C LEU A 50 -0.47 -5.61 -15.23
N MET A 51 -1.08 -4.80 -14.37
CA MET A 51 -1.92 -3.67 -14.78
C MET A 51 -1.17 -2.70 -15.69
N ALA A 52 0.05 -2.29 -15.30
CA ALA A 52 0.86 -1.38 -16.11
C ALA A 52 1.25 -1.99 -17.47
N GLN A 53 1.58 -3.29 -17.50
CA GLN A 53 1.91 -3.99 -18.74
C GLN A 53 0.70 -4.14 -19.68
N LEU A 54 -0.48 -4.47 -19.14
CA LEU A 54 -1.72 -4.54 -19.91
C LEU A 54 -2.10 -3.16 -20.46
N ALA A 55 -2.04 -2.13 -19.61
CA ALA A 55 -2.28 -0.75 -20.03
C ALA A 55 -1.31 -0.36 -21.17
N ALA A 56 -0.01 -0.62 -21.04
CA ALA A 56 0.97 -0.28 -22.07
C ALA A 56 0.73 -1.02 -23.39
N LYS A 57 0.20 -2.25 -23.36
CA LYS A 57 -0.22 -2.99 -24.56
C LYS A 57 -1.55 -2.53 -25.15
N GLY A 58 -2.25 -1.64 -24.45
CA GLY A 58 -3.56 -1.15 -24.81
C GLY A 58 -4.69 -2.12 -24.58
N ASP A 59 -4.51 -3.00 -23.61
CA ASP A 59 -5.46 -4.03 -23.24
C ASP A 59 -6.32 -3.58 -22.06
N ASP A 60 -7.62 -3.39 -22.29
CA ASP A 60 -8.58 -2.88 -21.31
C ASP A 60 -8.74 -3.79 -20.06
N ARG A 61 -8.23 -5.03 -20.09
CA ARG A 61 -8.22 -5.93 -18.92
C ARG A 61 -7.47 -5.35 -17.72
N TYR A 62 -6.64 -4.32 -17.90
CA TYR A 62 -6.05 -3.60 -16.76
C TYR A 62 -7.11 -3.02 -15.80
N LEU A 63 -8.32 -2.69 -16.29
CA LEU A 63 -9.42 -2.17 -15.48
C LEU A 63 -10.04 -3.23 -14.56
N GLU A 64 -10.05 -4.49 -15.00
CA GLU A 64 -10.51 -5.62 -14.18
C GLU A 64 -9.56 -5.80 -13.00
N HIS A 65 -8.25 -5.89 -13.28
CA HIS A 65 -7.22 -5.99 -12.26
C HIS A 65 -7.17 -4.77 -11.33
N PHE A 66 -7.45 -3.57 -11.85
CA PHE A 66 -7.58 -2.37 -11.02
C PHE A 66 -8.76 -2.49 -10.06
N SER A 67 -9.89 -3.03 -10.51
CA SER A 67 -11.07 -3.27 -9.67
C SER A 67 -10.76 -4.28 -8.56
N GLU A 68 -10.03 -5.36 -8.88
CA GLU A 68 -9.55 -6.34 -7.89
C GLU A 68 -8.59 -5.69 -6.87
N PHE A 69 -7.64 -4.88 -7.34
CA PHE A 69 -6.72 -4.13 -6.48
C PHE A 69 -7.48 -3.22 -5.51
N ARG A 70 -8.46 -2.45 -6.00
CA ARG A 70 -9.28 -1.56 -5.17
C ARG A 70 -10.10 -2.34 -4.15
N GLU A 71 -10.80 -3.38 -4.59
CA GLU A 71 -11.65 -4.20 -3.73
C GLU A 71 -10.84 -4.87 -2.63
N ARG A 72 -9.62 -5.35 -2.93
CA ARG A 72 -8.76 -5.96 -1.92
C ARG A 72 -8.43 -5.01 -0.77
N HIS A 73 -8.12 -3.75 -1.07
CA HIS A 73 -7.83 -2.75 -0.03
C HIS A 73 -9.10 -2.34 0.72
N GLN A 74 -10.21 -2.11 0.00
CA GLN A 74 -11.47 -1.71 0.61
C GLN A 74 -12.07 -2.79 1.50
N SER A 75 -12.10 -4.04 1.04
CA SER A 75 -12.60 -5.19 1.82
C SER A 75 -11.76 -5.42 3.08
N THR A 76 -10.42 -5.33 2.98
CA THR A 76 -9.53 -5.42 4.14
C THR A 76 -9.79 -4.29 5.14
N ALA A 77 -9.97 -3.06 4.66
CA ALA A 77 -10.28 -1.92 5.53
C ALA A 77 -11.65 -2.07 6.20
N LYS A 78 -12.67 -2.52 5.46
CA LYS A 78 -13.99 -2.83 6.01
C LYS A 78 -13.91 -3.97 7.03
N ALA A 79 -13.10 -5.00 6.81
CA ALA A 79 -12.97 -6.12 7.74
C ALA A 79 -12.36 -5.69 9.09
N LEU A 80 -11.33 -4.83 9.08
CA LEU A 80 -10.50 -4.57 10.26
C LEU A 80 -10.76 -3.24 10.97
N LEU A 81 -11.27 -2.23 10.27
CA LEU A 81 -11.55 -0.92 10.87
C LEU A 81 -12.97 -0.87 11.42
N ASN A 82 -13.17 -0.09 12.48
CA ASN A 82 -14.48 0.30 12.96
C ASN A 82 -15.05 1.46 12.13
N ASP A 83 -16.31 1.83 12.35
CA ASP A 83 -17.00 2.79 11.49
C ASP A 83 -16.38 4.20 11.47
N ASP A 84 -15.81 4.67 12.58
CA ASP A 84 -15.19 5.99 12.65
C ASP A 84 -13.90 6.04 11.83
N TYR A 85 -13.04 5.03 11.98
CA TYR A 85 -11.83 4.92 11.18
C TYR A 85 -12.14 4.63 9.70
N ARG A 86 -13.18 3.83 9.39
CA ARG A 86 -13.60 3.61 8.00
C ARG A 86 -13.96 4.92 7.30
N LYS A 87 -14.68 5.83 7.98
CA LYS A 87 -15.05 7.15 7.45
C LYS A 87 -13.83 8.03 7.13
N GLU A 88 -12.74 7.92 7.90
CA GLU A 88 -11.50 8.66 7.63
C GLU A 88 -10.64 7.98 6.54
N VAL A 89 -10.53 6.65 6.59
CA VAL A 89 -9.52 5.90 5.83
C VAL A 89 -9.97 5.57 4.42
N LEU A 90 -11.22 5.16 4.22
CA LEU A 90 -11.72 4.75 2.90
C LEU A 90 -11.62 5.88 1.85
N PRO A 91 -11.99 7.14 2.15
CA PRO A 91 -11.83 8.23 1.18
C PRO A 91 -10.38 8.45 0.77
N ARG A 92 -9.42 8.38 1.71
CA ARG A 92 -7.99 8.55 1.41
C ARG A 92 -7.41 7.39 0.60
N LEU A 93 -7.86 6.16 0.84
CA LEU A 93 -7.51 5.02 -0.01
C LEU A 93 -8.06 5.23 -1.42
N ASP A 94 -9.32 5.64 -1.54
CA ASP A 94 -9.96 5.90 -2.83
C ASP A 94 -9.26 7.03 -3.60
N GLU A 95 -8.88 8.13 -2.95
CA GLU A 95 -8.05 9.18 -3.57
C GLU A 95 -6.75 8.60 -4.13
N ASN A 96 -6.01 7.79 -3.36
CA ASN A 96 -4.80 7.14 -3.86
C ASN A 96 -5.10 6.18 -5.03
N HIS A 97 -6.21 5.44 -4.98
CA HIS A 97 -6.62 4.54 -6.06
C HIS A 97 -6.97 5.30 -7.34
N GLU A 98 -7.65 6.44 -7.26
CA GLU A 98 -7.96 7.27 -8.42
C GLU A 98 -6.70 7.87 -9.05
N VAL A 99 -5.67 8.24 -8.25
CA VAL A 99 -4.37 8.64 -8.82
C VAL A 99 -3.73 7.49 -9.61
N LEU A 100 -3.74 6.27 -9.06
CA LEU A 100 -3.23 5.08 -9.77
C LEU A 100 -4.02 4.82 -11.05
N LYS A 101 -5.35 4.92 -11.01
CA LYS A 101 -6.22 4.73 -12.18
C LYS A 101 -5.91 5.71 -13.30
N ASN A 102 -5.76 6.99 -12.97
CA ASN A 102 -5.41 8.02 -13.94
C ASN A 102 -4.01 7.80 -14.53
N LEU A 103 -3.06 7.34 -13.72
CA LEU A 103 -1.72 6.98 -14.19
C LEU A 103 -1.77 5.80 -15.17
N LEU A 104 -2.51 4.74 -14.84
CA LEU A 104 -2.72 3.59 -15.73
C LEU A 104 -3.42 4.00 -17.03
N TYR A 105 -4.40 4.90 -16.96
CA TYR A 105 -5.04 5.45 -18.15
C TYR A 105 -4.06 6.25 -19.02
N GLY A 106 -3.16 7.02 -18.41
CA GLY A 106 -2.07 7.69 -19.14
C GLY A 106 -1.15 6.70 -19.85
N ILE A 107 -0.72 5.63 -19.17
CA ILE A 107 0.06 4.53 -19.76
C ILE A 107 -0.71 3.91 -20.93
N PHE A 108 -2.03 3.70 -20.77
CA PHE A 108 -2.90 3.16 -21.81
C PHE A 108 -2.92 4.07 -23.04
N LEU A 109 -3.09 5.38 -22.88
CA LEU A 109 -3.14 6.31 -24.02
C LEU A 109 -1.83 6.38 -24.81
N VAL A 110 -0.68 6.36 -24.12
CA VAL A 110 0.63 6.49 -24.77
C VAL A 110 1.19 5.14 -25.24
N ARG A 111 0.65 4.02 -24.74
CA ARG A 111 1.10 2.63 -25.04
C ARG A 111 2.53 2.35 -24.59
N GLU A 112 2.98 3.02 -23.54
CA GLU A 112 4.30 2.82 -22.96
C GLU A 112 4.30 3.10 -21.45
N ALA A 113 5.25 2.49 -20.74
CA ALA A 113 5.55 2.82 -19.36
C ALA A 113 7.08 2.90 -19.20
N SER A 114 7.59 4.11 -18.96
CA SER A 114 9.00 4.30 -18.59
C SER A 114 9.31 3.69 -17.22
N ASP A 115 10.58 3.41 -16.91
CA ASP A 115 10.99 2.91 -15.59
C ASP A 115 10.54 3.85 -14.46
N ARG A 116 10.62 5.17 -14.68
CA ARG A 116 10.11 6.18 -13.75
C ARG A 116 8.61 6.03 -13.51
N THR A 117 7.85 5.79 -14.57
CA THR A 117 6.39 5.58 -14.48
C THR A 117 6.09 4.29 -13.75
N MET A 118 6.83 3.22 -14.03
CA MET A 118 6.70 1.92 -13.37
C MET A 118 6.99 2.03 -11.88
N ASP A 119 8.08 2.67 -11.47
CA ASP A 119 8.39 2.92 -10.05
C ASP A 119 7.25 3.66 -9.34
N TYR A 120 6.63 4.63 -10.03
CA TYR A 120 5.50 5.34 -9.46
C TYR A 120 4.27 4.44 -9.29
N VAL A 121 3.93 3.62 -10.28
CA VAL A 121 2.87 2.59 -10.19
C VAL A 121 3.14 1.63 -9.03
N LEU A 122 4.35 1.09 -8.95
CA LEU A 122 4.73 0.11 -7.92
C LEU A 122 4.62 0.71 -6.51
N SER A 123 4.97 1.98 -6.35
CA SER A 123 4.91 2.67 -5.04
C SER A 123 3.53 2.62 -4.37
N PHE A 124 2.44 2.46 -5.12
CA PHE A 124 1.10 2.44 -4.56
C PHE A 124 0.87 1.24 -3.64
N GLY A 125 1.57 0.12 -3.84
CA GLY A 125 1.41 -1.05 -2.97
C GLY A 125 1.76 -0.74 -1.52
N GLU A 126 3.00 -0.35 -1.25
CA GLU A 126 3.51 -0.01 0.08
C GLU A 126 2.84 1.23 0.66
N ARG A 127 2.53 2.23 -0.17
CA ARG A 127 1.87 3.45 0.30
C ARG A 127 0.49 3.15 0.87
N ASN A 128 -0.29 2.30 0.20
CA ASN A 128 -1.61 1.90 0.70
C ASN A 128 -1.50 1.00 1.92
N SER A 129 -0.62 -0.01 1.92
CA SER A 129 -0.48 -0.92 3.07
C SER A 129 0.04 -0.21 4.32
N ALA A 130 1.09 0.61 4.21
CA ALA A 130 1.66 1.33 5.34
C ALA A 130 0.72 2.41 5.88
N PHE A 131 0.02 3.14 5.00
CA PHE A 131 -1.02 4.10 5.42
C PHE A 131 -2.13 3.38 6.18
N PHE A 132 -2.72 2.33 5.59
CA PHE A 132 -3.81 1.59 6.21
C PHE A 132 -3.42 1.00 7.58
N ILE A 133 -2.30 0.27 7.66
CA ILE A 133 -1.87 -0.38 8.90
C ILE A 133 -1.55 0.66 9.99
N SER A 134 -1.05 1.85 9.63
CA SER A 134 -0.86 2.94 10.61
C SER A 134 -2.16 3.37 11.27
N GLN A 135 -3.28 3.39 10.53
CA GLN A 135 -4.58 3.77 11.07
C GLN A 135 -5.18 2.65 11.90
N LEU A 136 -4.99 1.40 11.50
CA LEU A 136 -5.39 0.24 12.29
C LEU A 136 -4.62 0.16 13.63
N LEU A 137 -3.33 0.52 13.64
CA LEU A 137 -2.55 0.65 14.87
C LEU A 137 -3.10 1.74 15.79
N ARG A 138 -3.44 2.92 15.25
CA ARG A 138 -4.08 4.02 16.00
C ARG A 138 -5.41 3.59 16.60
N GLN A 139 -6.26 2.92 15.83
CA GLN A 139 -7.51 2.35 16.30
C GLN A 139 -7.30 1.41 17.50
N ASN A 140 -6.21 0.65 17.49
CA ASN A 140 -5.87 -0.31 18.54
C ASN A 140 -5.07 0.28 19.71
N GLY A 141 -4.99 1.62 19.82
CA GLY A 141 -4.39 2.33 20.94
C GLY A 141 -2.87 2.51 20.84
N VAL A 142 -2.26 2.21 19.69
CA VAL A 142 -0.84 2.46 19.45
C VAL A 142 -0.67 3.84 18.84
N GLN A 143 0.17 4.69 19.43
CA GLN A 143 0.48 6.01 18.87
C GLN A 143 1.37 5.87 17.62
N ALA A 144 0.74 5.56 16.49
CA ALA A 144 1.40 5.38 15.20
C ALA A 144 1.16 6.57 14.26
N SER A 145 2.12 6.84 13.38
CA SER A 145 2.00 7.81 12.30
C SER A 145 2.53 7.21 11.01
N TYR A 146 1.84 7.46 9.89
CA TYR A 146 2.31 7.08 8.58
C TYR A 146 3.43 8.03 8.12
N LEU A 147 4.56 7.44 7.71
CA LEU A 147 5.67 8.15 7.11
C LEU A 147 5.85 7.70 5.65
N ASP A 148 5.67 8.65 4.74
CA ASP A 148 6.01 8.45 3.33
C ASP A 148 7.53 8.46 3.16
N ALA A 149 8.11 7.30 2.87
CA ALA A 149 9.56 7.14 2.72
C ALA A 149 10.16 8.10 1.68
N ARG A 150 9.39 8.50 0.66
CA ARG A 150 9.83 9.44 -0.39
C ARG A 150 10.15 10.84 0.14
N LYS A 151 9.69 11.17 1.35
CA LYS A 151 9.98 12.45 2.01
C LYS A 151 11.29 12.44 2.79
N VAL A 152 11.86 11.27 3.05
CA VAL A 152 12.99 11.10 3.99
C VAL A 152 14.16 10.30 3.41
N ILE A 153 13.90 9.35 2.51
CA ILE A 153 14.95 8.59 1.81
C ILE A 153 15.13 9.24 0.44
N LYS A 154 16.36 9.64 0.15
CA LYS A 154 16.76 10.21 -1.14
C LYS A 154 17.60 9.20 -1.90
N THR A 155 17.23 8.96 -3.14
CA THR A 155 17.95 8.13 -4.10
C THR A 155 18.38 8.99 -5.29
N ASP A 156 19.10 8.40 -6.23
CA ASP A 156 19.39 9.04 -7.51
C ASP A 156 18.20 8.87 -8.49
N ARG A 157 18.44 9.03 -9.80
CA ARG A 157 17.42 8.87 -10.86
C ARG A 157 17.56 7.53 -11.61
N SER A 158 18.21 6.54 -11.01
CA SER A 158 18.39 5.18 -11.56
C SER A 158 17.13 4.34 -11.29
N PHE A 159 16.00 4.74 -11.90
CA PHE A 159 14.69 4.10 -11.70
C PHE A 159 14.75 2.57 -11.91
N GLY A 160 13.95 1.84 -11.14
CA GLY A 160 13.95 0.38 -11.06
C GLY A 160 15.00 -0.21 -10.10
N ASN A 161 16.08 0.52 -9.78
CA ASN A 161 17.12 0.06 -8.84
C ASN A 161 17.93 1.23 -8.22
N ALA A 162 17.23 2.24 -7.71
CA ALA A 162 17.79 3.50 -7.19
C ALA A 162 18.26 3.42 -5.73
#